data_AF-A0A3S3JSJ6-F1
#
_entry.id   AF-A0A3S3JSJ6-F1
#
_cell.length_a   1.000
_cell.length_b   1.000
_cell.length_c   1.000
_cell.angle_alpha   90.00
_cell.angle_beta   90.00
_cell.angle_gamma   90.00
#
_symmetry.space_group_name_H-M   'P 1'
#
loop_
_entity.id
_entity.type
_entity.pdbx_description
1 polymer ?
#
loop_
_entity_poly.entity_id
_entity_poly.type
_entity_poly.pdbx_seq_one_letter_code
_entity_poly.pdbx_strand_id
1 'polypeptide(L)' 'MPKALGVPVSAVSVVAGGTSRLKTLRVVGEPRTLTKSVEALIGN' A
#
# COMPACT_ATOMS: atom_id res chain seq x y z
N MET A 1 2.58 7.72 2.28
CA MET A 1 1.55 6.69 2.05
C MET A 1 1.90 5.65 0.97
N PRO A 2 3.18 5.36 0.71
CA PRO A 2 3.61 3.97 0.38
C PRO A 2 4.47 3.33 1.48
N LYS A 3 5.20 4.16 2.23
CA LYS A 3 6.18 3.76 3.25
C LYS A 3 5.59 2.91 4.40
N ALA A 4 4.28 2.98 4.62
CA ALA A 4 3.58 2.24 5.67
C ALA A 4 3.11 0.84 5.26
N LEU A 5 3.21 0.48 3.96
CA LEU A 5 2.67 -0.79 3.44
C LEU A 5 3.65 -1.96 3.54
N GLY A 6 4.83 -1.76 4.14
CA GLY A 6 5.84 -2.82 4.35
C GLY A 6 6.50 -3.37 3.09
N VAL A 7 6.24 -2.75 1.93
CA VAL A 7 6.75 -3.17 0.61
C VAL A 7 7.67 -2.11 -0.01
N PRO A 8 8.59 -2.48 -0.92
CA PRO A 8 9.40 -1.52 -1.66
C PRO A 8 8.53 -0.53 -2.44
N VAL A 9 8.93 0.74 -2.49
CA VAL A 9 8.18 1.78 -3.24
C VAL A 9 8.09 1.46 -4.73
N SER A 10 9.12 0.84 -5.31
CA SER A 10 9.14 0.39 -6.71
C SER A 10 8.07 -0.67 -7.02
N ALA A 11 7.54 -1.36 -6.00
CA ALA A 11 6.52 -2.38 -6.13
C ALA A 11 5.09 -1.82 -5.97
N VAL A 12 4.95 -0.50 -5.75
CA VAL A 12 3.68 0.19 -5.55
C VAL A 12 3.44 1.15 -6.70
N SER A 13 2.22 1.13 -7.25
CA SER A 13 1.80 2.10 -8.27
C SER A 13 0.39 2.59 -7.99
N VAL A 14 0.15 3.88 -8.20
CA VAL A 14 -1.20 4.44 -8.17
C VAL A 14 -1.88 4.09 -9.49
N VAL A 15 -3.00 3.39 -9.45
CA VAL A 15 -3.79 3.06 -10.64
C VAL A 15 -5.01 3.95 -10.80
N ALA A 16 -5.44 4.64 -9.74
CA ALA A 16 -6.51 5.64 -9.80
C ALA A 16 -6.38 6.70 -8.69
N GLY A 17 -6.83 7.93 -8.98
CA GLY A 17 -6.94 9.01 -8.00
C GLY A 17 -5.62 9.70 -7.61
N GLY A 18 -4.68 9.90 -8.55
CA GLY A 18 -3.34 10.44 -8.27
C GLY A 18 -3.29 11.71 -7.42
N THR A 19 -4.24 12.64 -7.65
CA THR A 19 -4.39 13.90 -6.91
C THR A 19 -5.49 13.85 -5.83
N SER A 20 -6.25 12.75 -5.75
CA SER A 20 -7.35 12.57 -4.79
C SER A 20 -6.83 12.23 -3.38
N ARG A 21 -7.65 12.52 -2.36
CA ARG A 21 -7.42 12.04 -1.00
C ARG A 21 -7.61 10.52 -0.89
N LEU A 22 -8.53 9.95 -1.68
CA LEU A 22 -8.75 8.50 -1.79
C LEU A 22 -8.08 7.96 -3.05
N LYS A 23 -7.23 6.95 -2.91
CA LYS A 23 -6.42 6.39 -4.00
C LYS A 23 -6.56 4.88 -4.08
N THR A 24 -6.50 4.36 -5.30
CA THR A 24 -6.40 2.92 -5.56
C THR A 24 -4.96 2.59 -5.93
N LEU A 25 -4.35 1.64 -5.21
CA LEU A 25 -2.97 1.22 -5.40
C LEU A 25 -2.93 -0.21 -5.95
N ARG A 26 -2.04 -0.45 -6.91
CA ARG A 26 -1.56 -1.79 -7.25
C ARG A 26 -0.27 -2.04 -6.48
N VAL A 27 -0.23 -3.17 -5.79
CA VAL A 27 0.95 -3.63 -5.05
C VAL A 27 1.36 -4.99 -5.62
N VAL A 28 2.64 -5.14 -5.96
CA VAL A 28 3.22 -6.39 -6.48
C VAL A 28 4.17 -6.97 -5.44
N GLY A 29 4.14 -8.29 -5.23
CA GLY A 29 5.04 -8.97 -4.29
C GLY A 29 4.31 -9.96 -3.38
N GLU A 30 4.92 -10.25 -2.23
CA GLU A 30 4.44 -11.24 -1.28
C GLU A 30 3.20 -10.75 -0.51
N PRO A 31 2.02 -11.40 -0.67
CA PRO A 31 0.78 -10.95 -0.03
C PRO A 31 0.85 -10.91 1.50
N ARG A 32 1.55 -11.87 2.12
CA ARG A 32 1.64 -11.96 3.59
C ARG A 32 2.30 -10.73 4.22
N THR A 33 3.27 -10.14 3.54
CA THR A 33 3.96 -8.93 4.01
C THR A 33 3.00 -7.75 4.01
N LEU A 34 2.22 -7.59 2.94
CA LEU A 34 1.21 -6.54 2.84
C LEU A 34 0.12 -6.69 3.90
N THR A 35 -0.41 -7.91 4.10
CA THR A 35 -1.45 -8.17 5.10
C THR A 35 -1.03 -7.72 6.50
N LYS A 36 0.18 -8.10 6.95
CA LYS A 36 0.69 -7.71 8.28
C LYS A 36 0.82 -6.19 8.44
N SER A 37 1.31 -5.51 7.41
CA SER A 37 1.45 -4.04 7.46
C SER A 37 0.10 -3.33 7.42
N VAL A 38 -0.89 -3.88 6.71
CA VAL A 38 -2.26 -3.35 6.71
C VAL A 38 -2.92 -3.55 8.07
N GLU A 39 -2.80 -4.72 8.67
CA GLU A 39 -3.30 -5.00 10.03
C GLU A 39 -2.75 -4.01 11.05
N ALA A 40 -1.43 -3.76 11.01
CA ALA A 40 -0.80 -2.76 11.88
C ALA A 40 -1.26 -1.32 11.62
N LEU A 41 -1.65 -0.99 10.39
CA LEU A 41 -2.11 0.35 10.01
C LEU A 41 -3.57 0.61 10.44
N ILE A 42 -4.43 -0.40 10.40
CA ILE A 42 -5.87 -0.28 10.76
C ILE A 42 -6.13 -0.49 12.26
N GLY A 43 -5.20 -1.13 12.98
CA GLY A 43 -5.28 -1.39 14.41
C GLY A 43 -4.82 -0.23 15.32
N ASN A 44 -4.57 0.95 14.75
CA ASN A 44 -4.16 2.18 15.42
C ASN A 44 -5.09 3.34 15.00
#